data_AF-A0A4S8LIX8-F1
#
_entry.id   AF-A0A4S8LIX8-F1
#
_cell.length_a   1.000
_cell.length_b   1.000
_cell.length_c   1.000
_cell.angle_alpha   90.00
_cell.angle_beta   90.00
_cell.angle_gamma   90.00
#
_symmetry.space_group_name_H-M   'P 1'
#
loop_
_entity.id
_entity.type
_entity.pdbx_description
1 polymer ?
#
loop_
_entity_poly.entity_id
_entity_poly.type
_entity_poly.pdbx_seq_one_letter_code
_entity_poly.pdbx_strand_id
1 'polypeptide(L)' 'MKLIYLPPYSPDFDPIEEGFRSMKGWMRGNREYVAGELSGLPTADPYAMIWTAVYEAMTPANINTFYNNSGYWT' A
#
# COMPACT_ATOMS: atom_id res chain seq x y z
N MET A 1 -20.83 14.36 -7.12
CA MET A 1 -19.41 14.00 -7.00
C MET A 1 -18.59 15.26 -7.22
N LYS A 2 -17.73 15.65 -6.26
CA LYS A 2 -16.87 16.84 -6.37
C LYS A 2 -15.44 16.38 -6.57
N LEU A 3 -14.78 16.87 -7.62
CA LEU A 3 -13.36 16.59 -7.85
C LEU A 3 -12.52 17.52 -6.97
N ILE A 4 -11.46 16.96 -6.40
CA ILE A 4 -10.59 17.62 -5.43
C ILE A 4 -9.16 17.42 -5.94
N TYR A 5 -8.47 18.52 -6.19
CA TYR A 5 -7.15 18.50 -6.80
C TYR A 5 -6.07 18.66 -5.73
N LEU A 6 -5.04 17.82 -5.79
CA LEU A 6 -3.83 18.01 -5.00
C LEU A 6 -2.99 19.15 -5.59
N PRO A 7 -2.32 19.98 -4.77
CA PRO A 7 -1.29 20.88 -5.26
C PRO A 7 -0.19 20.09 -5.99
N PRO A 8 0.49 20.72 -6.97
CA PRO A 8 1.60 20.10 -7.67
C PRO A 8 2.66 19.61 -6.68
N TYR A 9 3.19 18.39 -6.92
CA TYR A 9 4.26 17.78 -6.11
C TYR A 9 3.93 17.65 -4.62
N SER A 10 2.67 17.40 -4.26
CA SER A 10 2.25 17.13 -2.88
C SER A 10 1.87 15.66 -2.65
N PRO A 11 2.82 14.71 -2.79
CA PRO A 11 2.55 13.30 -2.55
C PRO A 11 2.14 13.03 -1.09
N ASP A 12 2.62 13.84 -0.14
CA ASP A 12 2.24 13.75 1.26
C ASP A 12 0.73 13.96 1.48
N PHE A 13 0.06 14.62 0.53
CA PHE A 13 -1.39 14.82 0.53
C PHE A 13 -2.17 13.73 -0.20
N ASP A 14 -1.51 12.78 -0.83
CA ASP A 14 -2.15 11.66 -1.51
C ASP A 14 -2.29 10.47 -0.53
N PRO A 15 -3.51 10.08 -0.12
CA PRO A 15 -3.73 8.93 0.74
C PRO A 15 -3.12 7.62 0.23
N ILE A 16 -2.88 7.50 -1.08
CA ILE A 16 -2.28 6.30 -1.66
C ILE A 16 -0.84 6.08 -1.16
N GLU A 17 -0.12 7.13 -0.78
CA GLU A 17 1.26 7.03 -0.28
C GLU A 17 1.33 6.28 1.06
N GLU A 18 0.39 6.54 1.97
CA GLU A 18 0.25 5.77 3.22
C GLU A 18 -0.15 4.31 2.94
N GLY A 19 -1.01 4.10 1.94
CA GLY A 19 -1.33 2.76 1.45
C GLY A 19 -0.08 2.00 1.00
N PHE A 20 0.71 2.57 0.10
CA PHE A 20 1.96 1.95 -0.36
C PHE A 20 2.98 1.78 0.76
N ARG A 21 3.05 2.72 1.71
CA ARG A 21 3.90 2.59 2.89
C ARG A 21 3.49 1.39 3.75
N SER A 22 2.19 1.21 3.99
CA SER A 22 1.63 0.07 4.72
C SER A 22 1.93 -1.26 4.01
N MET A 23 1.68 -1.34 2.70
CA MET A 23 1.98 -2.52 1.88
C MET A 23 3.46 -2.88 1.92
N LYS A 24 4.37 -1.90 1.77
CA LYS A 24 5.81 -2.10 1.93
C LYS A 24 6.17 -2.55 3.35
N GLY A 25 5.46 -2.06 4.37
CA GLY A 25 5.59 -2.50 5.76
C GLY A 25 5.24 -3.98 5.94
N TRP A 26 4.11 -4.40 5.39
CA TRP A 26 3.68 -5.80 5.37
C TRP A 26 4.74 -6.69 4.70
N MET A 27 5.27 -6.28 3.54
CA MET A 27 6.30 -7.04 2.84
C MET A 27 7.60 -7.17 3.65
N ARG A 28 7.99 -6.12 4.39
CA ARG A 28 9.15 -6.17 5.29
C ARG A 28 8.91 -7.10 6.48
N GLY A 29 7.69 -7.13 7.02
CA GLY A 29 7.30 -8.06 8.08
C GLY A 29 7.27 -9.53 7.61
N ASN A 30 6.97 -9.76 6.34
CA ASN A 30 6.89 -11.08 5.72
C ASN A 30 8.09 -11.39 4.81
N ARG A 31 9.29 -10.90 5.20
CA ARG A 31 10.48 -10.88 4.32
C ARG A 31 10.84 -12.24 3.71
N GLU A 32 10.78 -13.33 4.49
CA GLU A 32 11.15 -14.67 4.00
C GLU A 32 10.15 -15.18 2.95
N TYR A 33 8.86 -15.02 3.22
CA TYR A 33 7.80 -15.32 2.27
C TYR A 33 7.98 -14.51 0.98
N VAL A 34 8.14 -13.19 1.10
CA VAL A 34 8.38 -12.30 -0.05
C VAL A 34 9.62 -12.71 -0.85
N ALA A 35 10.71 -13.10 -0.19
CA ALA A 35 11.92 -13.57 -0.87
C ALA A 35 11.66 -14.89 -1.63
N GLY A 36 10.87 -15.80 -1.06
CA GLY A 36 10.45 -17.04 -1.72
C GLY A 36 9.63 -16.76 -2.98
N GLU A 37 8.64 -15.87 -2.89
CA GLU A 37 7.77 -15.52 -4.02
C GLU A 37 8.48 -14.70 -5.10
N LEU A 38 9.58 -14.01 -4.76
CA LEU A 38 10.43 -13.29 -5.72
C LEU A 38 11.62 -14.12 -6.23
N SER A 39 11.73 -15.40 -5.86
CA SER A 39 12.89 -16.25 -6.19
C SER A 39 12.99 -16.66 -7.66
N GLY A 40 11.90 -16.56 -8.43
CA GLY A 40 11.80 -17.04 -9.80
C GLY A 40 11.70 -18.58 -9.92
N LEU A 41 11.51 -19.29 -8.80
CA LEU A 41 11.24 -20.73 -8.82
C LEU A 41 9.89 -21.03 -9.49
N PRO A 42 9.69 -22.23 -10.06
CA PRO A 42 8.41 -22.59 -10.70
C PRO A 42 7.18 -22.55 -9.78
N THR A 43 7.39 -22.62 -8.45
CA THR A 43 6.35 -22.55 -7.43
C THR A 43 6.09 -21.13 -6.92
N ALA A 44 6.91 -20.16 -7.32
CA ALA A 44 6.81 -18.79 -6.86
C ALA A 44 5.71 -18.03 -7.65
N ASP A 45 4.88 -17.28 -6.94
CA ASP A 45 3.84 -16.42 -7.49
C ASP A 45 3.94 -15.00 -6.89
N PRO A 46 4.81 -14.14 -7.47
CA PRO A 46 4.98 -12.78 -6.98
C PRO A 46 3.73 -11.91 -7.16
N TYR A 47 2.85 -12.24 -8.10
CA TYR A 47 1.62 -11.48 -8.34
C TYR A 47 0.59 -11.77 -7.25
N ALA A 48 0.38 -13.04 -6.90
CA ALA A 48 -0.47 -13.42 -5.78
C ALA A 48 0.04 -12.81 -4.47
N MET A 49 1.36 -12.85 -4.23
CA MET A 49 1.97 -12.23 -3.05
C MET A 49 1.70 -10.71 -2.97
N ILE A 50 1.85 -9.98 -4.08
CA ILE A 50 1.54 -8.54 -4.12
C ILE A 50 0.05 -8.29 -3.81
N TRP A 51 -0.85 -9.10 -4.37
CA TRP A 51 -2.28 -8.98 -4.06
C TRP A 51 -2.58 -9.24 -2.59
N THR A 52 -1.97 -10.27 -1.99
CA THR A 52 -2.07 -10.53 -0.55
C THR A 52 -1.59 -9.32 0.26
N ALA A 53 -0.43 -8.76 -0.09
CA ALA A 53 0.09 -7.56 0.58
C ALA A 53 -0.88 -6.37 0.48
N VAL A 54 -1.51 -6.15 -0.68
CA VAL A 54 -2.53 -5.10 -0.86
C VAL A 54 -3.75 -5.35 0.04
N TYR A 55 -4.35 -6.55 -0.02
CA TYR A 55 -5.58 -6.83 0.72
C TYR A 55 -5.38 -6.86 2.24
N GLU A 56 -4.22 -7.29 2.71
CA GLU A 56 -3.92 -7.30 4.15
C GLU A 56 -3.50 -5.92 4.66
N ALA A 57 -2.76 -5.13 3.87
CA ALA A 57 -2.30 -3.81 4.31
C ALA A 57 -3.33 -2.69 4.12
N MET A 58 -4.20 -2.81 3.11
CA MET A 58 -5.18 -1.78 2.70
C MET A 58 -6.61 -2.21 3.01
N THR A 59 -6.86 -2.65 4.24
CA THR A 59 -8.22 -2.93 4.73
C THR A 59 -9.08 -1.65 4.74
N PRO A 60 -10.42 -1.74 4.72
CA PRO A 60 -11.29 -0.56 4.80
C PRO A 60 -10.98 0.35 6.01
N ALA A 61 -10.63 -0.24 7.16
CA ALA A 61 -10.28 0.51 8.36
C ALA A 61 -8.96 1.29 8.18
N ASN A 62 -7.96 0.65 7.57
CA ASN A 62 -6.68 1.27 7.26
C ASN A 62 -6.84 2.37 6.21
N ILE A 63 -7.59 2.15 5.13
CA ILE A 63 -7.87 3.15 4.09
C ILE A 63 -8.52 4.39 4.69
N ASN A 64 -9.51 4.23 5.56
CA ASN A 64 -10.13 5.36 6.24
C ASN A 64 -9.09 6.15 7.07
N THR A 65 -8.16 5.45 7.72
CA THR A 65 -7.08 6.10 8.48
C THR A 65 -6.12 6.84 7.55
N PHE A 66 -5.70 6.24 6.42
CA PHE A 66 -4.82 6.85 5.43
C PHE A 66 -5.41 8.13 4.86
N TYR A 67 -6.70 8.09 4.50
CA TYR A 67 -7.42 9.25 3.99
C TYR A 67 -7.45 10.40 4.99
N ASN A 68 -7.80 10.12 6.25
CA ASN A 68 -7.88 11.15 7.30
C ASN A 68 -6.50 11.69 7.71
N ASN A 69 -5.45 10.89 7.59
CA ASN A 69 -4.08 11.28 7.99
C ASN A 69 -3.28 11.94 6.87
N SER A 70 -3.78 11.96 5.64
CA SER A 70 -3.10 12.56 4.48
C SER A 70 -2.90 14.07 4.58
N GLY A 71 -3.21 14.74 5.69
CA GLY A 71 -2.91 16.17 5.92
C GLY A 71 -3.61 17.15 4.98
N TYR A 72 -4.37 16.67 3.99
CA TYR A 72 -5.03 17.50 2.99
C TYR A 72 -6.21 18.29 3.55
N TRP A 73 -6.81 17.82 4.65
CA TRP A 73 -8.01 18.40 5.27
C TRP A 73 -7.74 19.22 6.53
N THR A 74 -6.48 19.38 6.93
CA THR A 74 -6.02 20.13 8.10
C THR A 74 -5.37 21.43 7.69
#